data_AF-A0A7X1IMN2-F1
#
_entry.id   AF-A0A7X1IMN2-F1
#
_cell.length_a   1.000
_cell.length_b   1.000
_cell.length_c   1.000
_cell.angle_alpha   90.00
_cell.angle_beta   90.00
_cell.angle_gamma   90.00
#
_symmetry.space_group_name_H-M   'P 1'
#
loop_
_entity.id
_entity.type
_entity.pdbx_description
1 polymer ?
#
loop_
_entity_poly.entity_id
_entity_poly.type
_entity_poly.pdbx_seq_one_letter_code
_entity_poly.pdbx_strand_id
1 'polypeptide(L)'
;MTAAVNRLVRALTAVATTVVLTSCGAGKDDGGPPPLVPMPANVPTKPEYKDSDDVVRALGATGLPCTILRRAKTDPRFGTSLDCRAKINGTAVENEIHVSNPDTYERDRIGDSIASRRKAPYSHTLVAAGNWYVRVMEPRYAPRIAQALHGVVLRPEGGKIPDYPLPSIPAEPRYKNVGALADALDAAVGCADRKSQGSAVIDCTTGKQSGAPNCATLALHATPADRDRTLREAIAYKGVPATLVAAGNWTVNLCDDGLGERVARALHGRVVRYDGG
;
A
#
# COMPACT_ATOMS: atom_id res chain seq x y z
N MET A 1 28.88 73.79 -65.49
CA MET A 1 28.99 74.58 -64.25
C MET A 1 29.22 73.61 -63.10
N THR A 2 30.43 73.71 -62.56
CA THR A 2 30.93 73.45 -61.21
C THR A 2 30.06 72.72 -60.16
N ALA A 3 30.81 71.98 -59.30
CA ALA A 3 30.48 71.44 -57.97
C ALA A 3 29.79 70.06 -57.95
N ALA A 4 30.10 69.11 -57.07
CA ALA A 4 31.12 68.93 -56.03
C ALA A 4 31.03 67.44 -55.60
N VAL A 5 32.15 66.73 -55.47
CA VAL A 5 32.79 66.32 -54.19
C VAL A 5 32.23 65.04 -53.54
N ASN A 6 33.15 64.08 -53.43
CA ASN A 6 33.38 63.03 -52.45
C ASN A 6 32.36 61.93 -52.13
N ARG A 7 32.83 60.72 -52.44
CA ARG A 7 32.45 59.43 -51.87
C ARG A 7 32.80 59.35 -50.37
N LEU A 8 31.87 58.79 -49.60
CA LEU A 8 32.00 57.81 -48.51
C LEU A 8 33.27 57.84 -47.63
N VAL A 9 33.08 58.07 -46.32
CA VAL A 9 33.49 57.11 -45.26
C VAL A 9 32.53 57.20 -44.05
N ARG A 10 32.18 56.00 -43.56
CA ARG A 10 31.40 55.59 -42.38
C ARG A 10 31.57 56.43 -41.10
N ALA A 11 30.48 56.56 -40.35
CA ALA A 11 30.50 56.44 -38.89
C ALA A 11 29.16 55.87 -38.39
N LEU A 12 29.24 54.78 -37.61
CA LEU A 12 28.12 54.10 -36.98
C LEU A 12 27.49 54.97 -35.89
N THR A 13 26.16 54.97 -35.80
CA THR A 13 25.45 55.39 -34.58
C THR A 13 24.35 54.36 -34.32
N ALA A 14 24.55 53.55 -33.27
CA ALA A 14 23.61 52.56 -32.81
C ALA A 14 22.41 53.26 -32.16
N VAL A 15 21.23 53.10 -32.75
CA VAL A 15 19.95 53.55 -32.18
C VAL A 15 19.46 52.44 -31.26
N ALA A 16 19.44 52.71 -29.96
CA ALA A 16 18.82 51.87 -28.95
C ALA A 16 17.30 52.03 -29.01
N THR A 17 16.60 51.09 -29.66
CA THR A 17 15.15 50.97 -29.60
C THR A 17 14.75 50.03 -28.47
N THR A 18 14.15 50.63 -27.45
CA THR A 18 13.36 50.02 -26.38
C THR A 18 12.35 49.00 -26.91
N VAL A 19 12.50 47.74 -26.50
CA VAL A 19 11.42 46.75 -26.54
C VAL A 19 10.87 46.59 -25.13
N VAL A 20 9.58 46.90 -25.00
CA VAL A 20 8.78 46.74 -23.79
C VAL A 20 8.67 45.26 -23.46
N LEU A 21 9.34 44.82 -22.39
CA LEU A 21 9.01 43.57 -21.70
C LEU A 21 8.22 43.94 -20.45
N THR A 22 6.91 43.77 -20.54
CA THR A 22 6.05 43.55 -19.38
C THR A 22 6.50 42.29 -18.67
N SER A 23 7.25 42.41 -17.57
CA SER A 23 7.28 41.38 -16.53
C SER A 23 6.88 42.00 -15.20
N CYS A 24 5.76 41.48 -14.70
CA CYS A 24 5.15 41.82 -13.44
C CYS A 24 6.10 41.53 -12.29
N GLY A 25 6.06 42.44 -11.31
CA GLY A 25 6.47 42.31 -9.91
C GLY A 25 7.29 41.08 -9.53
N ALA A 26 8.58 41.30 -9.31
CA ALA A 26 9.40 40.47 -8.47
C ALA A 26 8.87 40.52 -7.02
N GLY A 27 7.91 39.65 -6.72
CA GLY A 27 7.67 39.19 -5.36
C GLY A 27 8.85 38.34 -4.94
N LYS A 28 9.44 38.66 -3.79
CA LYS A 28 10.47 37.85 -3.15
C LYS A 28 9.83 36.54 -2.68
N ASP A 29 9.92 35.50 -3.49
CA ASP A 29 9.73 34.13 -3.00
C ASP A 29 11.01 33.73 -2.29
N ASP A 30 10.98 33.77 -0.97
CA ASP A 30 12.01 33.21 -0.10
C ASP A 30 12.05 31.69 -0.34
N GLY A 31 12.88 31.28 -1.30
CA GLY A 31 13.03 29.90 -1.81
C GLY A 31 13.67 28.92 -0.82
N GLY A 32 13.08 28.78 0.36
CA GLY A 32 13.35 27.66 1.25
C GLY A 32 12.81 26.34 0.68
N PRO A 33 13.33 25.19 1.15
CA PRO A 33 12.72 23.89 0.82
C PRO A 33 11.23 23.90 1.15
N PRO A 34 10.38 23.23 0.35
CA PRO A 34 8.98 23.09 0.70
C PRO A 34 8.83 22.51 2.11
N PRO A 35 7.81 22.93 2.87
CA PRO A 35 7.58 22.41 4.22
C PRO A 35 7.38 20.89 4.16
N LEU A 36 7.99 20.17 5.12
CA LEU A 36 7.87 18.73 5.23
C LEU A 36 6.40 18.33 5.44
N VAL A 37 5.97 17.24 4.82
CA VAL A 37 4.65 16.67 5.11
C VAL A 37 4.70 16.01 6.50
N PRO A 38 3.82 16.40 7.44
CA PRO A 38 3.82 15.82 8.77
C PRO A 38 3.56 14.31 8.74
N MET A 39 4.12 13.59 9.72
CA MET A 39 3.75 12.20 9.94
C MET A 39 2.23 12.08 10.19
N PRO A 40 1.51 11.14 9.54
CA PRO A 40 0.09 10.96 9.80
C PRO A 40 -0.19 10.70 11.29
N ALA A 41 -1.19 11.37 11.86
CA ALA A 41 -1.45 11.37 13.31
C ALA A 41 -1.77 9.99 13.89
N ASN A 42 -2.26 9.06 13.07
CA ASN A 42 -2.53 7.68 13.47
C ASN A 42 -1.27 6.80 13.52
N VAL A 43 -0.12 7.28 13.05
CA VAL A 43 1.15 6.53 13.13
C VAL A 43 1.69 6.62 14.56
N PRO A 44 1.91 5.48 15.24
CA PRO A 44 2.48 5.46 16.57
C PRO A 44 3.88 6.08 16.62
N THR A 45 4.28 6.61 17.78
CA THR A 45 5.66 7.09 18.02
C THR A 45 6.65 5.98 18.36
N LYS A 46 6.17 4.77 18.63
CA LYS A 46 6.95 3.58 18.98
C LYS A 46 6.33 2.34 18.31
N PRO A 47 7.08 1.23 18.13
CA PRO A 47 8.49 1.06 18.48
C PRO A 47 9.42 1.84 17.55
N GLU A 48 10.59 2.17 18.06
CA GLU A 48 11.73 2.64 17.26
C GLU A 48 12.76 1.52 17.18
N TYR A 49 13.50 1.47 16.07
CA TYR A 49 14.55 0.48 15.82
C TYR A 49 15.86 1.17 15.49
N LYS A 50 16.98 0.54 15.84
CA LYS A 50 18.31 1.11 15.54
C LYS A 50 18.59 1.07 14.04
N ASP A 51 18.25 -0.05 13.42
CA ASP A 51 18.49 -0.33 12.00
C ASP A 51 17.46 -1.32 11.44
N SER A 52 17.55 -1.58 10.14
CA SER A 52 16.64 -2.50 9.46
C SER A 52 16.86 -3.98 9.84
N ASP A 53 18.01 -4.35 10.41
CA ASP A 53 18.23 -5.70 10.94
C ASP A 53 17.45 -5.91 12.25
N ASP A 54 17.30 -4.88 13.08
CA ASP A 54 16.43 -4.92 14.26
C ASP A 54 14.97 -5.19 13.89
N VAL A 55 14.48 -4.57 12.80
CA VAL A 55 13.11 -4.84 12.29
C VAL A 55 12.98 -6.29 11.83
N VAL A 56 13.97 -6.83 11.10
CA VAL A 56 13.98 -8.23 10.67
C VAL A 56 13.95 -9.17 11.88
N ARG A 57 14.71 -8.86 12.95
CA ARG A 57 14.68 -9.65 14.20
C ARG A 57 13.33 -9.57 14.89
N ALA A 58 12.69 -8.39 14.93
CA ALA A 58 11.35 -8.23 15.50
C ALA A 58 10.28 -9.02 14.71
N LEU A 59 10.35 -9.03 13.39
CA LEU A 59 9.50 -9.90 12.55
C LEU A 59 9.75 -11.39 12.86
N GLY A 60 11.00 -11.80 12.98
CA GLY A 60 11.36 -13.16 13.36
C GLY A 60 10.77 -13.59 14.72
N ALA A 61 10.87 -12.73 15.72
CA ALA A 61 10.36 -12.98 17.08
C ALA A 61 8.83 -13.18 17.14
N THR A 62 8.09 -12.69 16.14
CA THR A 62 6.63 -12.82 16.05
C THR A 62 6.17 -13.91 15.08
N GLY A 63 7.09 -14.78 14.66
CA GLY A 63 6.81 -15.90 13.76
C GLY A 63 6.75 -15.53 12.28
N LEU A 64 7.32 -14.38 11.90
CA LEU A 64 7.46 -13.92 10.52
C LEU A 64 8.94 -13.80 10.13
N PRO A 65 9.73 -14.90 10.16
CA PRO A 65 11.14 -14.83 9.77
C PRO A 65 11.27 -14.26 8.36
N CYS A 66 12.08 -13.20 8.22
CA CYS A 66 12.30 -12.51 6.95
C CYS A 66 13.72 -12.79 6.43
N THR A 67 13.83 -13.53 5.34
CA THR A 67 15.12 -13.81 4.69
C THR A 67 15.54 -12.59 3.89
N ILE A 68 16.68 -12.00 4.22
CA ILE A 68 17.20 -10.81 3.53
C ILE A 68 17.56 -11.16 2.09
N LEU A 69 17.05 -10.37 1.14
CA LEU A 69 17.31 -10.51 -0.30
C LEU A 69 18.39 -9.54 -0.75
N ARG A 70 18.31 -8.29 -0.30
CA ARG A 70 19.18 -7.21 -0.74
C ARG A 70 19.32 -6.18 0.37
N ARG A 71 20.49 -5.56 0.46
CA ARG A 71 20.73 -4.39 1.33
C ARG A 71 20.96 -3.17 0.45
N ALA A 72 20.31 -2.07 0.79
CA ALA A 72 20.69 -0.79 0.21
C ALA A 72 22.00 -0.30 0.84
N LYS A 73 22.71 0.58 0.14
CA LYS A 73 23.87 1.24 0.71
C LYS A 73 23.43 2.10 1.89
N THR A 74 23.99 1.86 3.07
CA THR A 74 23.73 2.64 4.27
C THR A 74 24.29 4.05 4.14
N ASP A 75 23.49 5.07 4.43
CA ASP A 75 23.98 6.42 4.69
C ASP A 75 23.79 6.71 6.19
N PRO A 76 24.87 6.90 6.95
CA PRO A 76 24.80 7.18 8.38
C PRO A 76 23.91 8.37 8.74
N ARG A 77 23.62 9.29 7.81
CA ARG A 77 22.75 10.45 8.06
C ARG A 77 21.27 10.15 7.88
N PHE A 78 20.93 9.14 7.08
CA PHE A 78 19.54 8.85 6.72
C PHE A 78 19.03 7.53 7.30
N GLY A 79 19.93 6.61 7.66
CA GLY A 79 19.60 5.31 8.24
C GLY A 79 19.84 4.15 7.27
N THR A 80 19.08 3.07 7.45
CA THR A 80 19.28 1.79 6.78
C THR A 80 18.04 1.32 6.06
N SER A 81 18.22 0.65 4.92
CA SER A 81 17.14 -0.05 4.24
C SER A 81 17.58 -1.39 3.65
N LEU A 82 16.64 -2.33 3.59
CA LEU A 82 16.86 -3.66 3.02
C LEU A 82 15.56 -4.22 2.45
N ASP A 83 15.70 -5.17 1.54
CA ASP A 83 14.60 -6.00 1.05
C ASP A 83 14.69 -7.37 1.72
N CYS A 84 13.56 -7.90 2.15
CA CYS A 84 13.49 -9.25 2.71
C CYS A 84 12.22 -9.97 2.27
N ARG A 85 12.25 -11.30 2.34
CA ARG A 85 11.15 -12.19 2.00
C ARG A 85 10.69 -12.95 3.23
N ALA A 86 9.44 -12.78 3.62
CA ALA A 86 8.81 -13.53 4.69
C ALA A 86 7.88 -14.60 4.12
N LYS A 87 7.63 -15.67 4.88
CA LYS A 87 6.54 -16.62 4.58
C LYS A 87 5.34 -16.32 5.45
N ILE A 88 4.22 -15.96 4.84
CA ILE A 88 2.95 -15.69 5.53
C ILE A 88 1.91 -16.66 4.97
N ASN A 89 1.39 -17.54 5.83
CA ASN A 89 0.43 -18.59 5.44
C ASN A 89 0.90 -19.41 4.22
N GLY A 90 2.19 -19.77 4.17
CA GLY A 90 2.80 -20.53 3.08
C GLY A 90 3.18 -19.72 1.83
N THR A 91 2.71 -18.47 1.72
CA THR A 91 3.03 -17.58 0.60
C THR A 91 4.31 -16.79 0.88
N ALA A 92 5.20 -16.69 -0.10
CA ALA A 92 6.35 -15.79 -0.04
C ALA A 92 5.90 -14.35 -0.27
N VAL A 93 6.28 -13.45 0.63
CA VAL A 93 5.90 -12.04 0.65
C VAL A 93 7.16 -11.19 0.70
N GLU A 94 7.34 -10.29 -0.26
CA GLU A 94 8.48 -9.39 -0.29
C GLU A 94 8.18 -8.06 0.39
N ASN A 95 9.16 -7.57 1.12
CA ASN A 95 9.05 -6.36 1.92
C ASN A 95 10.31 -5.53 1.76
N GLU A 96 10.13 -4.22 1.63
CA GLU A 96 11.22 -3.25 1.61
C GLU A 96 11.14 -2.45 2.93
N ILE A 97 12.14 -2.64 3.78
CA ILE A 97 12.22 -2.08 5.13
C ILE A 97 13.10 -0.83 5.10
N HIS A 98 12.62 0.25 5.71
CA HIS A 98 13.37 1.49 5.89
C HIS A 98 13.33 1.90 7.37
N VAL A 99 14.50 2.20 7.92
CA VAL A 99 14.68 2.68 9.29
C VAL A 99 15.53 3.93 9.24
N SER A 100 15.01 5.04 9.73
CA SER A 100 15.74 6.29 9.85
C SER A 100 16.71 6.25 11.03
N ASN A 101 17.89 6.87 10.87
CA ASN A 101 18.87 6.89 11.96
C ASN A 101 18.28 7.57 13.21
N PRO A 102 18.16 6.86 14.36
CA PRO A 102 17.57 7.41 15.58
C PRO A 102 18.31 8.64 16.15
N ASP A 103 19.60 8.83 15.85
CA ASP A 103 20.38 9.95 16.35
C ASP A 103 20.12 11.26 15.59
N THR A 104 19.58 11.18 14.37
CA THR A 104 19.38 12.33 13.47
C THR A 104 17.97 12.39 12.89
N TYR A 105 17.03 11.56 13.37
CA TYR A 105 15.70 11.49 12.79
C TYR A 105 14.84 12.71 13.18
N GLU A 106 14.12 13.22 12.20
CA GLU A 106 13.00 14.13 12.40
C GLU A 106 11.73 13.39 11.97
N ARG A 107 10.72 13.37 12.84
CA ARG A 107 9.47 12.63 12.59
C ARG A 107 8.82 13.01 11.26
N ASP A 108 8.83 14.30 10.92
CA ASP A 108 8.21 14.81 9.71
C ASP A 108 9.01 14.52 8.43
N ARG A 109 10.32 14.25 8.52
CA ARG A 109 11.08 13.75 7.35
C ARG A 109 10.64 12.35 6.94
N ILE A 110 10.29 11.53 7.93
CA ILE A 110 9.71 10.20 7.69
C ILE A 110 8.29 10.37 7.17
N GLY A 111 7.52 11.32 7.74
CA GLY A 111 6.22 11.73 7.22
C GLY A 111 6.25 12.06 5.72
N ASP A 112 7.23 12.87 5.30
CA ASP A 112 7.45 13.24 3.89
C ASP A 112 7.83 12.03 3.02
N SER A 113 8.72 11.16 3.51
CA SER A 113 9.09 9.91 2.85
C SER A 113 7.92 8.93 2.70
N ILE A 114 7.01 8.90 3.67
CA ILE A 114 5.77 8.11 3.66
C ILE A 114 4.78 8.72 2.67
N ALA A 115 4.58 10.04 2.71
CA ALA A 115 3.64 10.75 1.84
C ALA A 115 4.03 10.59 0.36
N SER A 116 5.31 10.77 0.02
CA SER A 116 5.81 10.61 -1.34
C SER A 116 5.62 9.18 -1.88
N ARG A 117 5.81 8.16 -1.05
CA ARG A 117 5.62 6.73 -1.43
C ARG A 117 4.16 6.33 -1.55
N ARG A 118 3.26 6.97 -0.80
CA ARG A 118 1.83 6.69 -0.87
C ARG A 118 1.18 7.34 -2.08
N LYS A 119 1.73 8.44 -2.61
CA LYS A 119 1.21 9.12 -3.80
C LYS A 119 1.62 8.42 -5.10
N ALA A 120 0.89 8.71 -6.18
CA ALA A 120 1.28 8.33 -7.54
C ALA A 120 2.66 8.95 -7.89
N PRO A 121 3.50 8.26 -8.69
CA PRO A 121 3.23 7.00 -9.41
C PRO A 121 3.43 5.74 -8.56
N TYR A 122 3.99 5.86 -7.35
CA TYR A 122 4.37 4.71 -6.53
C TYR A 122 3.16 3.99 -5.92
N SER A 123 2.24 4.74 -5.30
CA SER A 123 1.00 4.20 -4.72
C SER A 123 1.22 2.99 -3.80
N HIS A 124 2.24 3.05 -2.93
CA HIS A 124 2.61 1.93 -2.08
C HIS A 124 1.68 1.79 -0.86
N THR A 125 1.44 0.54 -0.46
CA THR A 125 0.92 0.23 0.88
C THR A 125 2.10 0.14 1.84
N LEU A 126 2.03 0.91 2.92
CA LEU A 126 3.08 0.97 3.93
C LEU A 126 2.56 0.49 5.28
N VAL A 127 3.46 -0.06 6.10
CA VAL A 127 3.27 -0.22 7.54
C VAL A 127 4.28 0.71 8.21
N ALA A 128 3.85 1.53 9.16
CA ALA A 128 4.73 2.51 9.79
C ALA A 128 4.53 2.60 11.30
N ALA A 129 5.62 2.87 12.02
CA ALA A 129 5.66 3.30 13.41
C ALA A 129 7.00 3.99 13.71
N GLY A 130 7.07 4.76 14.79
CA GLY A 130 8.34 5.33 15.29
C GLY A 130 9.20 5.96 14.21
N ASN A 131 10.42 5.44 14.04
CA ASN A 131 11.41 5.89 13.07
C ASN A 131 11.51 5.01 11.80
N TRP A 132 10.50 4.23 11.47
CA TRP A 132 10.58 3.25 10.38
C TRP A 132 9.28 3.11 9.58
N TYR A 133 9.41 2.59 8.37
CA TYR A 133 8.28 2.06 7.60
C TYR A 133 8.71 0.84 6.78
N VAL A 134 7.74 -0.03 6.50
CA VAL A 134 7.87 -1.19 5.62
C VAL A 134 6.94 -0.96 4.45
N ARG A 135 7.48 -0.97 3.23
CA ARG A 135 6.66 -1.14 2.02
C ARG A 135 6.35 -2.62 1.88
N VAL A 136 5.06 -2.93 1.86
CA VAL A 136 4.56 -4.28 1.68
C VAL A 136 4.20 -4.47 0.21
N MET A 137 4.93 -5.35 -0.49
CA MET A 137 4.73 -5.56 -1.93
C MET A 137 3.37 -6.19 -2.23
N GLU A 138 2.86 -7.02 -1.32
CA GLU A 138 1.53 -7.62 -1.38
C GLU A 138 0.61 -7.06 -0.26
N PRO A 139 -0.18 -6.00 -0.52
CA PRO A 139 -0.91 -5.22 0.51
C PRO A 139 -1.82 -6.03 1.44
N ARG A 140 -2.38 -7.15 0.98
CA ARG A 140 -3.21 -8.04 1.80
C ARG A 140 -2.50 -8.55 3.07
N TYR A 141 -1.17 -8.58 3.07
CA TYR A 141 -0.37 -9.00 4.22
C TYR A 141 0.06 -7.85 5.13
N ALA A 142 -0.21 -6.60 4.75
CA ALA A 142 0.13 -5.42 5.56
C ALA A 142 -0.46 -5.45 6.99
N PRO A 143 -1.73 -5.89 7.22
CA PRO A 143 -2.25 -6.03 8.58
C PRO A 143 -1.45 -6.99 9.46
N ARG A 144 -0.97 -8.11 8.89
CA ARG A 144 -0.16 -9.10 9.61
C ARG A 144 1.19 -8.53 10.02
N ILE A 145 1.83 -7.77 9.12
CA ILE A 145 3.10 -7.09 9.39
C ILE A 145 2.91 -5.97 10.41
N ALA A 146 1.83 -5.19 10.30
CA ALA A 146 1.47 -4.15 11.26
C ALA A 146 1.25 -4.73 12.66
N GLN A 147 0.54 -5.85 12.77
CA GLN A 147 0.36 -6.56 14.04
C GLN A 147 1.69 -7.03 14.63
N ALA A 148 2.56 -7.63 13.80
CA ALA A 148 3.86 -8.15 14.21
C ALA A 148 4.83 -7.05 14.71
N LEU A 149 4.77 -5.86 14.11
CA LEU A 149 5.68 -4.76 14.40
C LEU A 149 5.05 -3.63 15.22
N HIS A 150 3.81 -3.81 15.70
CA HIS A 150 3.04 -2.78 16.40
C HIS A 150 2.92 -1.45 15.61
N GLY A 151 2.83 -1.56 14.28
CA GLY A 151 2.64 -0.41 13.40
C GLY A 151 1.20 -0.24 12.93
N VAL A 152 1.00 0.74 12.05
CA VAL A 152 -0.28 0.97 11.37
C VAL A 152 -0.15 0.83 9.88
N VAL A 153 -1.21 0.32 9.24
CA VAL A 153 -1.29 0.23 7.78
C VAL A 153 -1.68 1.59 7.21
N LEU A 154 -0.84 2.12 6.33
CA LEU A 154 -1.08 3.32 5.56
C LEU A 154 -1.34 2.93 4.10
N ARG A 155 -2.59 3.10 3.67
CA ARG A 155 -3.01 2.83 2.30
C ARG A 155 -2.45 3.86 1.32
N PRO A 156 -2.31 3.51 0.03
CA PRO A 156 -1.95 4.47 -1.01
C PRO A 156 -2.84 5.72 -0.99
N GLU A 157 -2.28 6.89 -1.26
CA GLU A 157 -3.00 8.16 -1.42
C GLU A 157 -3.33 8.39 -2.89
N GLY A 158 -4.59 8.67 -3.19
CA GLY A 158 -5.01 8.93 -4.56
C GLY A 158 -4.82 7.75 -5.51
N GLY A 159 -4.50 6.56 -4.97
CA GLY A 159 -4.62 5.32 -5.71
C GLY A 159 -6.05 5.24 -6.19
N LYS A 160 -6.28 5.54 -7.47
CA LYS A 160 -7.50 5.12 -8.15
C LYS A 160 -7.46 3.61 -8.05
N ILE A 161 -8.11 3.09 -7.01
CA ILE A 161 -8.65 1.75 -7.04
C ILE A 161 -9.37 1.70 -8.36
N PRO A 162 -8.90 0.91 -9.33
CA PRO A 162 -9.50 0.93 -10.65
C PRO A 162 -11.00 0.71 -10.45
N ASP A 163 -11.82 1.61 -10.97
CA ASP A 163 -13.27 1.47 -10.86
C ASP A 163 -13.73 0.44 -11.90
N TYR A 164 -13.19 -0.77 -11.79
CA TYR A 164 -13.71 -1.90 -12.51
C TYR A 164 -15.09 -2.20 -11.95
N PRO A 165 -16.07 -2.46 -12.83
CA PRO A 165 -17.39 -2.85 -12.39
C PRO A 165 -17.27 -4.17 -11.64
N LEU A 166 -17.68 -4.17 -10.37
CA LEU A 166 -17.92 -5.41 -9.64
C LEU A 166 -19.23 -6.03 -10.16
N PRO A 167 -19.37 -7.37 -10.12
CA PRO A 167 -20.67 -7.97 -10.37
C PRO A 167 -21.70 -7.46 -9.37
N SER A 168 -22.99 -7.63 -9.66
CA SER A 168 -24.03 -7.39 -8.66
C SER A 168 -23.81 -8.32 -7.46
N ILE A 169 -23.36 -7.75 -6.34
CA ILE A 169 -23.10 -8.44 -5.08
C ILE A 169 -24.35 -8.32 -4.20
N PRO A 170 -24.92 -9.44 -3.73
CA PRO A 170 -26.07 -9.43 -2.83
C PRO A 170 -25.84 -8.55 -1.59
N ALA A 171 -26.87 -7.81 -1.18
CA ALA A 171 -26.82 -6.97 0.03
C ALA A 171 -26.95 -7.76 1.35
N GLU A 172 -27.33 -9.04 1.24
CA GLU A 172 -27.51 -9.98 2.35
C GLU A 172 -26.91 -11.34 1.93
N PRO A 173 -26.52 -12.22 2.88
CA PRO A 173 -26.61 -12.04 4.32
C PRO A 173 -25.51 -11.13 4.89
N ARG A 174 -25.83 -10.44 5.98
CA ARG A 174 -24.87 -9.71 6.82
C ARG A 174 -24.55 -10.50 8.08
N TYR A 175 -23.27 -10.51 8.47
CA TYR A 175 -22.83 -11.11 9.72
C TYR A 175 -22.48 -10.04 10.76
N LYS A 176 -22.81 -10.31 12.02
CA LYS A 176 -22.53 -9.38 13.14
C LYS A 176 -21.05 -9.31 13.49
N ASN A 177 -20.31 -10.40 13.29
CA ASN A 177 -18.87 -10.49 13.54
C ASN A 177 -18.25 -11.54 12.62
N VAL A 178 -16.92 -11.51 12.49
CA VAL A 178 -16.18 -12.44 11.62
C VAL A 178 -16.24 -13.90 12.11
N GLY A 179 -16.49 -14.13 13.42
CA GLY A 179 -16.68 -15.47 13.99
C GLY A 179 -17.93 -16.16 13.43
N ALA A 180 -19.06 -15.45 13.40
CA ALA A 180 -20.31 -15.98 12.83
C ALA A 180 -20.18 -16.27 11.32
N LEU A 181 -19.42 -15.46 10.59
CA LEU A 181 -19.08 -15.73 9.20
C LEU A 181 -18.20 -17.00 9.08
N ALA A 182 -17.23 -17.17 9.98
CA ALA A 182 -16.38 -18.37 10.00
C ALA A 182 -17.18 -19.63 10.34
N ASP A 183 -18.15 -19.56 11.25
CA ASP A 183 -19.05 -20.68 11.56
C ASP A 183 -19.92 -21.07 10.35
N ALA A 184 -20.44 -20.07 9.62
CA ALA A 184 -21.20 -20.33 8.41
C ALA A 184 -20.32 -20.93 7.30
N LEU A 185 -19.07 -20.49 7.15
CA LEU A 185 -18.12 -21.08 6.21
C LEU A 185 -17.76 -22.52 6.61
N ASP A 186 -17.57 -22.77 7.91
CA ASP A 186 -17.25 -24.10 8.45
C ASP A 186 -18.36 -25.11 8.14
N ALA A 187 -19.62 -24.73 8.35
CA ALA A 187 -20.77 -25.55 8.01
C ALA A 187 -20.87 -25.84 6.50
N ALA A 188 -20.41 -24.93 5.64
CA ALA A 188 -20.51 -25.06 4.19
C ALA A 188 -19.37 -25.88 3.56
N VAL A 189 -18.13 -25.60 3.94
CA VAL A 189 -16.93 -26.15 3.27
C VAL A 189 -15.77 -26.46 4.23
N GLY A 190 -16.00 -26.37 5.54
CA GLY A 190 -14.99 -26.44 6.58
C GLY A 190 -14.19 -25.14 6.73
N CYS A 191 -13.83 -24.80 7.96
CA CYS A 191 -13.00 -23.66 8.34
C CYS A 191 -12.27 -24.01 9.65
N ALA A 192 -11.34 -24.97 9.55
CA ALA A 192 -10.54 -25.47 10.65
C ALA A 192 -9.32 -24.58 10.93
N ASP A 193 -8.60 -24.83 12.02
CA ASP A 193 -7.32 -24.16 12.35
C ASP A 193 -7.42 -22.62 12.34
N ARG A 194 -8.57 -22.11 12.81
CA ARG A 194 -8.91 -20.67 12.75
C ARG A 194 -7.88 -19.82 13.48
N LYS A 195 -7.36 -18.81 12.80
CA LYS A 195 -6.44 -17.80 13.35
C LYS A 195 -7.03 -16.42 13.16
N SER A 196 -7.36 -15.75 14.26
CA SER A 196 -7.81 -14.36 14.23
C SER A 196 -6.64 -13.42 13.96
N GLN A 197 -6.82 -12.51 13.01
CA GLN A 197 -5.93 -11.38 12.72
C GLN A 197 -6.56 -10.07 13.23
N GLY A 198 -7.25 -10.12 14.38
CA GLY A 198 -8.05 -9.03 14.94
C GLY A 198 -9.55 -9.29 14.90
N SER A 199 -10.35 -8.27 15.21
CA SER A 199 -11.81 -8.42 15.39
C SER A 199 -12.61 -8.63 14.09
N ALA A 200 -12.00 -8.33 12.94
CA ALA A 200 -12.68 -8.32 11.65
C ALA A 200 -12.14 -9.36 10.65
N VAL A 201 -11.04 -10.06 10.95
CA VAL A 201 -10.37 -10.97 10.01
C VAL A 201 -10.03 -12.30 10.66
N ILE A 202 -10.33 -13.40 9.97
CA ILE A 202 -9.96 -14.77 10.34
C ILE A 202 -9.32 -15.47 9.14
N ASP A 203 -8.20 -16.14 9.36
CA ASP A 203 -7.66 -17.13 8.45
C ASP A 203 -8.09 -18.53 8.90
N CYS A 204 -8.40 -19.42 7.98
CA CYS A 204 -8.67 -20.83 8.31
C CYS A 204 -8.33 -21.78 7.17
N THR A 205 -8.34 -23.08 7.47
CA THR A 205 -8.16 -24.16 6.51
C THR A 205 -9.51 -24.72 6.07
N THR A 206 -9.80 -24.67 4.77
CA THR A 206 -11.01 -25.16 4.12
C THR A 206 -10.72 -26.42 3.31
N GLY A 207 -11.75 -27.11 2.82
CA GLY A 207 -11.58 -28.20 1.85
C GLY A 207 -11.03 -29.53 2.40
N LYS A 208 -10.70 -29.62 3.70
CA LYS A 208 -10.25 -30.88 4.34
C LYS A 208 -11.20 -32.06 4.12
N GLN A 209 -12.51 -31.81 3.99
CA GLN A 209 -13.51 -32.85 3.75
C GLN A 209 -13.52 -33.37 2.29
N SER A 210 -12.88 -32.65 1.36
CA SER A 210 -12.84 -32.99 -0.07
C SER A 210 -11.43 -33.35 -0.56
N GLY A 211 -10.43 -33.47 0.34
CA GLY A 211 -9.06 -33.82 -0.01
C GLY A 211 -8.03 -32.90 0.63
N ALA A 212 -7.15 -32.31 -0.19
CA ALA A 212 -6.03 -31.49 0.27
C ALA A 212 -6.51 -30.20 0.99
N PRO A 213 -5.84 -29.80 2.08
CA PRO A 213 -6.19 -28.59 2.81
C PRO A 213 -5.96 -27.33 1.96
N ASN A 214 -6.97 -26.49 1.87
CA ASN A 214 -6.91 -25.17 1.20
C ASN A 214 -6.95 -24.05 2.23
N CYS A 215 -6.41 -22.87 1.91
CA CYS A 215 -6.55 -21.70 2.77
C CYS A 215 -7.78 -20.84 2.43
N ALA A 216 -8.30 -20.16 3.44
CA ALA A 216 -9.25 -19.07 3.29
C ALA A 216 -8.94 -17.92 4.24
N THR A 217 -9.14 -16.69 3.77
CA THR A 217 -9.12 -15.48 4.58
C THR A 217 -10.50 -14.83 4.51
N LEU A 218 -11.13 -14.66 5.67
CA LEU A 218 -12.45 -14.07 5.85
C LEU A 218 -12.30 -12.67 6.41
N ALA A 219 -13.04 -11.72 5.87
CA ALA A 219 -13.06 -10.35 6.39
C ALA A 219 -14.49 -9.82 6.50
N LEU A 220 -14.75 -9.09 7.58
CA LEU A 220 -15.96 -8.32 7.80
C LEU A 220 -15.68 -6.83 7.60
N HIS A 221 -16.60 -6.14 6.96
CA HIS A 221 -16.50 -4.73 6.57
C HIS A 221 -17.57 -3.91 7.30
N ALA A 222 -17.26 -2.66 7.61
CA ALA A 222 -18.24 -1.76 8.24
C ALA A 222 -19.39 -1.44 7.29
N THR A 223 -19.08 -1.21 6.01
CA THR A 223 -20.05 -0.84 4.97
C THR A 223 -19.88 -1.66 3.69
N PRO A 224 -20.92 -1.77 2.84
CA PRO A 224 -20.78 -2.33 1.49
C PRO A 224 -19.75 -1.58 0.65
N ALA A 225 -19.60 -0.27 0.83
CA ALA A 225 -18.59 0.53 0.15
C ALA A 225 -17.16 0.12 0.56
N ASP A 226 -16.91 -0.15 1.85
CA ASP A 226 -15.61 -0.65 2.32
C ASP A 226 -15.30 -2.05 1.79
N ARG A 227 -16.32 -2.92 1.71
CA ARG A 227 -16.23 -4.26 1.11
C ARG A 227 -15.83 -4.14 -0.37
N ASP A 228 -16.55 -3.32 -1.13
CA ASP A 228 -16.34 -3.16 -2.57
C ASP A 228 -14.99 -2.50 -2.87
N ARG A 229 -14.56 -1.56 -2.02
CA ARG A 229 -13.22 -1.00 -2.05
C ARG A 229 -12.16 -2.09 -1.88
N THR A 230 -12.32 -2.93 -0.86
CA THR A 230 -11.39 -4.04 -0.56
C THR A 230 -11.36 -5.08 -1.69
N LEU A 231 -12.51 -5.39 -2.30
CA LEU A 231 -12.59 -6.30 -3.45
C LEU A 231 -11.82 -5.75 -4.64
N ARG A 232 -12.04 -4.48 -5.01
CA ARG A 232 -11.31 -3.86 -6.13
C ARG A 232 -9.81 -3.75 -5.86
N GLU A 233 -9.41 -3.46 -4.61
CA GLU A 233 -8.00 -3.52 -4.21
C GLU A 233 -7.44 -4.92 -4.39
N ALA A 234 -8.11 -5.96 -3.89
CA ALA A 234 -7.67 -7.35 -4.01
C ALA A 234 -7.54 -7.79 -5.49
N ILE A 235 -8.45 -7.32 -6.34
CA ILE A 235 -8.48 -7.60 -7.78
C ILE A 235 -7.31 -6.91 -8.52
N ALA A 236 -6.92 -5.70 -8.10
CA ALA A 236 -5.89 -4.92 -8.79
C ALA A 236 -4.47 -5.54 -8.71
N TYR A 237 -4.22 -6.40 -7.72
CA TYR A 237 -2.89 -7.00 -7.51
C TYR A 237 -2.79 -8.37 -8.19
N LYS A 238 -1.98 -8.47 -9.25
CA LYS A 238 -1.61 -9.75 -9.90
C LYS A 238 -0.97 -10.69 -8.87
N GLY A 239 -1.41 -11.94 -8.84
CA GLY A 239 -0.88 -12.96 -7.92
C GLY A 239 -1.63 -13.12 -6.61
N VAL A 240 -2.87 -12.62 -6.50
CA VAL A 240 -3.84 -13.17 -5.54
C VAL A 240 -4.30 -14.51 -6.10
N PRO A 241 -3.87 -15.66 -5.55
CA PRO A 241 -4.50 -16.91 -5.90
C PRO A 241 -5.87 -16.92 -5.23
N ALA A 242 -6.84 -17.15 -6.09
CA ALA A 242 -8.06 -17.89 -5.90
C ALA A 242 -9.28 -17.19 -5.31
N THR A 243 -10.40 -17.81 -5.66
CA THR A 243 -11.67 -17.16 -5.90
C THR A 243 -12.20 -16.31 -4.73
N LEU A 244 -12.53 -15.05 -5.02
CA LEU A 244 -13.20 -14.14 -4.08
C LEU A 244 -14.71 -14.40 -4.08
N VAL A 245 -15.31 -14.44 -2.90
CA VAL A 245 -16.76 -14.51 -2.70
C VAL A 245 -17.20 -13.40 -1.76
N ALA A 246 -18.30 -12.73 -2.07
CA ALA A 246 -18.79 -11.63 -1.26
C ALA A 246 -20.33 -11.58 -1.21
N ALA A 247 -20.85 -11.09 -0.08
CA ALA A 247 -22.21 -10.57 0.08
C ALA A 247 -22.25 -9.62 1.27
N GLY A 248 -23.36 -8.90 1.42
CA GLY A 248 -23.64 -8.03 2.57
C GLY A 248 -22.46 -7.21 3.03
N ASN A 249 -21.90 -7.55 4.18
CA ASN A 249 -20.76 -6.87 4.77
C ASN A 249 -19.49 -7.74 4.86
N TRP A 250 -19.34 -8.77 4.02
CA TRP A 250 -18.25 -9.72 4.15
C TRP A 250 -17.60 -10.08 2.81
N THR A 251 -16.37 -10.57 2.92
CA THR A 251 -15.61 -11.18 1.82
C THR A 251 -14.92 -12.45 2.32
N VAL A 252 -14.86 -13.47 1.47
CA VAL A 252 -14.02 -14.66 1.65
C VAL A 252 -13.08 -14.75 0.45
N ASN A 253 -11.79 -14.81 0.72
CA ASN A 253 -10.75 -15.07 -0.26
C ASN A 253 -10.29 -16.52 -0.09
N LEU A 254 -10.50 -17.35 -1.11
CA LEU A 254 -10.18 -18.78 -1.09
C LEU A 254 -8.89 -19.02 -1.85
N CYS A 255 -8.07 -19.97 -1.42
CA CYS A 255 -6.87 -20.38 -2.16
C CYS A 255 -7.14 -21.42 -3.27
N ASP A 256 -8.38 -21.90 -3.40
CA ASP A 256 -8.83 -22.87 -4.41
C ASP A 256 -10.04 -22.33 -5.20
N ASP A 257 -9.92 -22.32 -6.52
CA ASP A 257 -10.96 -21.87 -7.43
C ASP A 257 -12.18 -22.79 -7.50
N GLY A 258 -12.00 -24.08 -7.19
CA GLY A 258 -13.07 -25.08 -7.13
C GLY A 258 -14.04 -24.88 -5.97
N LEU A 259 -13.67 -24.10 -4.95
CA LEU A 259 -14.50 -23.85 -3.77
C LEU A 259 -15.42 -22.63 -3.91
N GLY A 260 -15.06 -21.66 -4.76
CA GLY A 260 -15.76 -20.37 -4.84
C GLY A 260 -17.27 -20.48 -5.08
N GLU A 261 -17.67 -21.29 -6.06
CA GLU A 261 -19.08 -21.46 -6.41
C GLU A 261 -19.88 -22.19 -5.31
N ARG A 262 -19.24 -23.12 -4.59
CA ARG A 262 -19.86 -23.80 -3.45
C ARG A 262 -20.10 -22.82 -2.29
N VAL A 263 -19.08 -22.02 -1.97
CA VAL A 263 -19.15 -20.98 -0.93
C VAL A 263 -20.21 -19.94 -1.31
N ALA A 264 -20.20 -19.45 -2.55
CA ALA A 264 -21.19 -18.49 -3.03
C ALA A 264 -22.63 -19.04 -2.91
N ARG A 265 -22.88 -20.29 -3.31
CA ARG A 265 -24.20 -20.90 -3.15
C ARG A 265 -24.61 -21.07 -1.68
N ALA A 266 -23.71 -21.61 -0.86
CA ALA A 266 -24.03 -21.97 0.53
C ALA A 266 -24.22 -20.73 1.43
N LEU A 267 -23.43 -19.68 1.20
CA LEU A 267 -23.49 -18.44 1.99
C LEU A 267 -24.32 -17.34 1.31
N HIS A 268 -25.04 -17.68 0.22
CA HIS A 268 -25.80 -16.73 -0.61
C HIS A 268 -24.97 -15.54 -1.09
N GLY A 269 -23.69 -15.79 -1.37
CA GLY A 269 -22.73 -14.85 -1.91
C GLY A 269 -22.68 -14.83 -3.43
N ARG A 270 -21.79 -13.98 -3.95
CA ARG A 270 -21.43 -13.89 -5.35
C ARG A 270 -19.94 -14.11 -5.51
N VAL A 271 -19.57 -14.97 -6.46
CA VAL A 271 -18.18 -15.08 -6.91
C VAL A 271 -17.79 -13.79 -7.62
N VAL A 272 -16.67 -13.20 -7.22
CA VAL A 272 -16.05 -12.03 -7.84
C VAL A 272 -14.80 -12.53 -8.56
N ARG A 273 -14.92 -12.79 -9.86
CA ARG A 273 -13.77 -13.19 -10.70
C ARG A 273 -13.01 -11.96 -11.15
N TYR A 274 -11.70 -12.11 -11.30
CA TYR A 274 -10.87 -11.20 -12.07
C TYR A 274 -10.44 -11.90 -13.34
N ASP A 275 -10.97 -11.41 -14.46
CA ASP A 275 -10.76 -12.02 -15.77
C ASP A 275 -9.38 -11.65 -16.34
N GLY A 276 -8.63 -10.77 -15.66
CA GLY A 276 -7.37 -10.24 -16.15
C GLY A 276 -7.58 -9.56 -17.49
N GLY A 277 -7.98 -8.29 -17.48
CA GLY A 277 -8.07 -7.49 -18.71
C GLY A 277 -6.82 -7.60 -19.58
#